data_AF-A0A1Q2TV96-F1
#
_entry.id   AF-A0A1Q2TV96-F1
#
_cell.length_a   1.000
_cell.length_b   1.000
_cell.length_c   1.000
_cell.angle_alpha   90.00
_cell.angle_beta   90.00
_cell.angle_gamma   90.00
#
_symmetry.space_group_name_H-M   'P 1'
#
loop_
_entity.id
_entity.type
_entity.pdbx_description
1 polymer ?
#
loop_
_entity_poly.entity_id
_entity_poly.type
_entity_poly.pdbx_seq_one_letter_code
_entity_poly.pdbx_strand_id
1 'polypeptide(L)'
;MAKLVNTSEQSSSAKILDSKFQRILIFFAISFIGLGYILSTLPGISAPLSGRTCITGTWKIALILTHIMAFVLIPVSMKIFYHTLTALKLPQSSIFASQIGLSFIMVSIASEIGWHVTQCWYYQDEFTMLNFMFYFFLLSAFALWGDGLAENNTWITQLLNLIFALSLLAISILYSIGNISDNSNYKIPIYIALTLIFSVLTYRGYKLLDDWRIIFFPIFSVGVNLFFVFLLQKYGGDPYTSPNVGLNALFHILHDLAGTETGVAIFTWLVYLKGRAASAKALNESAFVSSN
;
A
#
# COMPACT_ATOMS: atom_id res chain seq x y z
N MET A 1 -39.79 -39.20 19.52
CA MET A 1 -39.28 -37.96 20.16
C MET A 1 -38.16 -37.40 19.30
N ALA A 2 -38.52 -36.50 18.38
CA ALA A 2 -37.55 -35.78 17.56
C ALA A 2 -36.92 -34.68 18.42
N LYS A 3 -35.58 -34.71 18.54
CA LYS A 3 -34.81 -33.70 19.25
C LYS A 3 -34.67 -32.52 18.29
N LEU A 4 -35.50 -31.49 18.46
CA LEU A 4 -35.32 -30.19 17.80
C LEU A 4 -33.95 -29.64 18.20
N VAL A 5 -33.00 -29.73 17.28
CA VAL A 5 -31.72 -29.03 17.39
C VAL A 5 -32.02 -27.57 17.16
N ASN A 6 -32.00 -26.80 18.25
CA ASN A 6 -32.05 -25.35 18.22
C ASN A 6 -30.81 -24.83 17.48
N THR A 7 -30.91 -24.59 16.18
CA THR A 7 -29.97 -23.75 15.44
C THR A 7 -30.32 -22.29 15.71
N SER A 8 -30.13 -21.85 16.96
CA SER A 8 -29.80 -20.44 17.17
C SER A 8 -28.37 -20.30 16.66
N GLU A 9 -28.22 -20.03 15.36
CA GLU A 9 -26.95 -19.58 14.80
C GLU A 9 -26.52 -18.37 15.63
N GLN A 10 -25.51 -18.64 16.45
CA GLN A 10 -24.84 -17.72 17.29
C GLN A 10 -24.13 -16.74 16.34
N SER A 11 -24.85 -15.69 15.96
CA SER A 11 -24.28 -14.45 15.42
C SER A 11 -23.37 -13.87 16.50
N SER A 12 -22.19 -14.46 16.66
CA SER A 12 -21.14 -13.84 17.45
C SER A 12 -20.68 -12.66 16.62
N SER A 13 -21.18 -11.47 16.98
CA SER A 13 -20.58 -10.19 16.62
C SER A 13 -19.08 -10.25 16.92
N ALA A 14 -18.28 -10.72 15.95
CA ALA A 14 -16.84 -10.77 16.07
C ALA A 14 -16.35 -9.33 16.25
N LYS A 15 -15.84 -9.02 17.44
CA LYS A 15 -15.42 -7.66 17.80
C LYS A 15 -14.26 -7.25 16.90
N ILE A 16 -14.33 -6.03 16.36
CA ILE A 16 -13.23 -5.40 15.60
C ILE A 16 -11.97 -5.32 16.47
N LEU A 17 -12.14 -4.99 17.75
CA LEU A 17 -11.09 -4.96 18.78
C LEU A 17 -10.89 -6.34 19.42
N ASP A 18 -10.36 -7.28 18.65
CA ASP A 18 -9.86 -8.53 19.20
C ASP A 18 -8.42 -8.38 19.73
N SER A 19 -7.91 -9.41 20.41
CA SER A 19 -6.55 -9.42 20.94
C SER A 19 -5.46 -9.36 19.87
N LYS A 20 -5.80 -9.63 18.59
CA LYS A 20 -4.89 -9.51 17.46
C LYS A 20 -4.77 -8.04 17.08
N PHE A 21 -5.90 -7.36 16.91
CA PHE A 21 -5.95 -5.95 16.55
C PHE A 21 -5.32 -5.06 17.64
N GLN A 22 -5.49 -5.40 18.92
CA GLN A 22 -4.81 -4.70 20.02
C GLN A 22 -3.28 -4.72 19.90
N ARG A 23 -2.69 -5.83 19.45
CA ARG A 23 -1.23 -5.92 19.26
C ARG A 23 -0.76 -5.07 18.09
N ILE A 24 -1.53 -5.06 17.00
CA ILE A 24 -1.30 -4.17 15.86
C ILE A 24 -1.31 -2.71 16.33
N LEU A 25 -2.29 -2.32 17.15
CA LEU A 25 -2.35 -0.96 17.71
C LEU A 25 -1.11 -0.59 18.53
N ILE A 26 -0.60 -1.50 19.36
CA ILE A 26 0.63 -1.27 20.15
C ILE A 26 1.82 -1.04 19.22
N PHE A 27 1.97 -1.87 18.19
CA PHE A 27 3.04 -1.72 17.22
C PHE A 27 2.95 -0.40 16.46
N PHE A 28 1.74 -0.01 16.04
CA PHE A 28 1.51 1.29 15.43
C PHE A 28 1.85 2.44 16.38
N ALA A 29 1.46 2.37 17.65
CA ALA A 29 1.78 3.40 18.63
C ALA A 29 3.30 3.64 18.74
N ILE A 30 4.10 2.57 18.72
CA ILE A 30 5.58 2.67 18.70
C ILE A 30 6.07 3.34 17.41
N SER A 31 5.53 2.94 16.26
CA SER A 31 5.87 3.56 14.98
C SER A 31 5.48 5.03 14.90
N PHE A 32 4.36 5.43 15.53
CA PHE A 32 3.92 6.82 15.61
C PHE A 32 4.86 7.71 16.43
N ILE A 33 5.59 7.16 17.41
CA ILE A 33 6.66 7.90 18.10
C ILE A 33 7.78 8.25 17.10
N GLY A 34 8.18 7.30 16.25
CA GLY A 34 9.14 7.53 15.19
C GLY A 34 8.66 8.55 14.15
N LEU A 35 7.39 8.48 13.75
CA LEU A 35 6.77 9.49 12.89
C LEU A 35 6.80 10.87 13.55
N GLY A 36 6.38 10.98 14.81
CA GLY A 36 6.41 12.25 15.56
C GLY A 36 7.81 12.87 15.65
N TYR A 37 8.83 12.04 15.85
CA TYR A 37 10.23 12.47 15.80
C TYR A 37 10.60 13.05 14.43
N ILE A 38 10.28 12.35 13.33
CA ILE A 38 10.57 12.85 11.97
C ILE A 38 9.81 14.15 11.66
N LEU A 39 8.52 14.23 11.99
CA LEU A 39 7.71 15.43 11.79
C LEU A 39 8.28 16.65 12.55
N SER A 40 9.00 16.41 13.66
CA SER A 40 9.65 17.47 14.43
C SER A 40 11.06 17.85 13.97
N THR A 41 11.71 17.02 13.15
CA THR A 41 13.15 17.15 12.83
C THR A 41 13.45 17.43 11.37
N LEU A 42 12.62 16.95 10.44
CA LEU A 42 12.82 17.20 9.01
C LEU A 42 12.07 18.44 8.54
N PRO A 43 12.62 19.17 7.55
CA PRO A 43 11.88 20.23 6.91
C PRO A 43 10.64 19.67 6.21
N GLY A 44 9.51 20.37 6.37
CA GLY A 44 8.25 20.00 5.73
C GLY A 44 8.32 20.00 4.21
N ILE A 45 9.15 20.87 3.64
CA ILE A 45 9.35 21.05 2.20
C ILE A 45 10.84 21.25 1.91
N SER A 46 11.27 20.88 0.70
CA SER A 46 12.61 21.22 0.20
C SER A 46 12.78 22.75 0.19
N ALA A 47 14.01 23.25 0.40
CA ALA A 47 14.28 24.68 0.34
C ALA A 47 13.81 25.28 -1.01
N PRO A 48 13.29 26.52 -1.04
CA PRO A 48 12.92 27.18 -2.29
C PRO A 48 14.19 27.42 -3.12
N LEU A 49 14.46 26.54 -4.08
CA LEU A 49 15.66 26.59 -4.91
C LEU A 49 15.34 27.36 -6.21
N SER A 50 15.90 28.57 -6.29
CA SER A 50 15.89 29.41 -7.51
C SER A 50 16.67 28.73 -8.64
N GLY A 51 16.17 28.79 -9.87
CA GLY A 51 16.87 28.29 -11.06
C GLY A 51 16.55 26.83 -11.45
N ARG A 52 15.56 26.19 -10.84
CA ARG A 52 15.10 24.85 -11.23
C ARG A 52 14.19 24.86 -12.45
N THR A 53 14.27 23.82 -13.29
CA THR A 53 13.28 23.54 -14.33
C THR A 53 12.03 22.91 -13.71
N CYS A 54 10.85 23.40 -14.09
CA CYS A 54 9.56 22.87 -13.67
C CYS A 54 8.84 22.18 -14.83
N ILE A 55 8.17 21.07 -14.54
CA ILE A 55 7.26 20.47 -15.51
C ILE A 55 5.99 21.31 -15.55
N THR A 56 5.58 21.74 -16.74
CA THR A 56 4.43 22.64 -16.97
C THR A 56 3.54 22.12 -18.10
N GLY A 57 2.41 22.79 -18.32
CA GLY A 57 1.49 22.47 -19.41
C GLY A 57 0.87 21.07 -19.29
N THR A 58 0.72 20.40 -20.42
CA THR A 58 0.04 19.09 -20.53
C THR A 58 0.76 17.99 -19.76
N TRP A 59 2.10 18.02 -19.71
CA TRP A 59 2.88 17.06 -18.93
C TRP A 59 2.56 17.12 -17.43
N LYS A 60 2.47 18.33 -16.88
CA LYS A 60 2.09 18.53 -15.48
C LYS A 60 0.67 18.04 -15.20
N ILE A 61 -0.27 18.33 -16.10
CA ILE A 61 -1.66 17.86 -15.97
C ILE A 61 -1.70 16.33 -15.99
N ALA A 62 -0.99 15.69 -16.92
CA ALA A 62 -0.94 14.23 -17.02
C ALA A 62 -0.37 13.61 -15.73
N LEU A 63 0.72 14.14 -15.19
CA LEU A 63 1.29 13.68 -13.91
C LEU A 63 0.32 13.86 -12.73
N ILE A 64 -0.39 14.99 -12.66
CA ILE A 64 -1.42 15.18 -11.62
C ILE A 64 -2.51 14.11 -11.77
N LEU A 65 -2.94 13.83 -13.00
CA LEU A 65 -3.99 12.86 -13.27
C LEU A 65 -3.58 11.43 -12.91
N THR A 66 -2.32 11.03 -13.13
CA THR A 66 -1.84 9.71 -12.69
C THR A 66 -1.98 9.60 -11.16
N HIS A 67 -1.45 10.54 -10.41
CA HIS A 67 -1.52 10.50 -8.94
C HIS A 67 -2.95 10.56 -8.40
N ILE A 68 -3.83 11.35 -9.03
CA ILE A 68 -5.26 11.40 -8.65
C ILE A 68 -5.98 10.09 -8.98
N MET A 69 -5.55 9.34 -9.99
CA MET A 69 -6.16 8.05 -10.34
C MET A 69 -6.11 7.06 -9.16
N ALA A 70 -5.08 7.12 -8.31
CA ALA A 70 -5.02 6.34 -7.07
C ALA A 70 -6.23 6.63 -6.14
N PHE A 71 -6.72 7.87 -6.10
CA PHE A 71 -7.91 8.25 -5.32
C PHE A 71 -9.23 7.76 -5.92
N VAL A 72 -9.21 7.21 -7.13
CA VAL A 72 -10.35 6.49 -7.72
C VAL A 72 -10.15 4.98 -7.53
N LEU A 73 -8.96 4.48 -7.85
CA LEU A 73 -8.63 3.06 -7.80
C LEU A 73 -8.75 2.51 -6.38
N ILE A 74 -8.19 3.18 -5.38
CA ILE A 74 -8.17 2.67 -4.01
C ILE A 74 -9.58 2.57 -3.40
N PRO A 75 -10.49 3.56 -3.51
CA PRO A 75 -11.87 3.39 -3.05
C PRO A 75 -12.62 2.25 -3.77
N VAL A 76 -12.38 2.04 -5.06
CA VAL A 76 -12.93 0.89 -5.79
C VAL A 76 -12.39 -0.42 -5.23
N SER A 77 -11.07 -0.49 -4.98
CA SER A 77 -10.44 -1.62 -4.31
C SER A 77 -11.04 -1.86 -2.94
N MET A 78 -11.17 -0.83 -2.10
CA MET A 78 -11.76 -0.91 -0.77
C MET A 78 -13.15 -1.56 -0.80
N LYS A 79 -14.03 -1.10 -1.70
CA LYS A 79 -15.36 -1.66 -1.89
C LYS A 79 -15.31 -3.13 -2.30
N ILE A 80 -14.47 -3.48 -3.28
CA ILE A 80 -14.32 -4.86 -3.76
C ILE A 80 -13.79 -5.78 -2.65
N PHE A 81 -12.74 -5.37 -1.96
CA PHE A 81 -12.17 -6.12 -0.84
C PHE A 81 -13.22 -6.30 0.26
N TYR A 82 -13.92 -5.24 0.67
CA TYR A 82 -14.95 -5.34 1.70
C TYR A 82 -16.00 -6.41 1.36
N HIS A 83 -16.56 -6.34 0.14
CA HIS A 83 -17.57 -7.31 -0.29
C HIS A 83 -17.02 -8.73 -0.44
N THR A 84 -15.85 -8.90 -1.06
CA THR A 84 -15.24 -10.22 -1.24
C THR A 84 -14.88 -10.86 0.08
N LEU A 85 -14.20 -10.15 0.99
CA LEU A 85 -13.79 -10.70 2.28
C LEU A 85 -15.00 -11.04 3.15
N THR A 86 -16.08 -10.26 3.06
CA THR A 86 -17.37 -10.57 3.70
C THR A 86 -17.99 -11.84 3.11
N ALA A 87 -18.02 -11.98 1.78
CA ALA A 87 -18.55 -13.16 1.10
C ALA A 87 -17.74 -14.44 1.43
N LEU A 88 -16.44 -14.29 1.67
CA LEU A 88 -15.54 -15.36 2.13
C LEU A 88 -15.65 -15.63 3.64
N LYS A 89 -16.52 -14.91 4.36
CA LYS A 89 -16.75 -15.03 5.81
C LYS A 89 -15.48 -14.83 6.63
N LEU A 90 -14.57 -13.95 6.19
CA LEU A 90 -13.40 -13.59 6.99
C LEU A 90 -13.80 -12.80 8.25
N PRO A 91 -12.99 -12.85 9.32
CA PRO A 91 -13.24 -12.07 10.54
C PRO A 91 -13.33 -10.56 10.28
N GLN A 92 -14.20 -9.86 11.01
CA GLN A 92 -14.35 -8.41 10.90
C GLN A 92 -13.04 -7.65 11.19
N SER A 93 -12.20 -8.14 12.09
CA SER A 93 -10.87 -7.57 12.36
C SER A 93 -9.96 -7.62 11.14
N SER A 94 -9.99 -8.71 10.36
CA SER A 94 -9.26 -8.85 9.10
C SER A 94 -9.78 -7.90 8.02
N ILE A 95 -11.10 -7.81 7.88
CA ILE A 95 -11.74 -6.87 6.94
C ILE A 95 -11.34 -5.44 7.30
N PHE A 96 -11.45 -5.07 8.58
CA PHE A 96 -11.09 -3.74 9.06
C PHE A 96 -9.62 -3.41 8.83
N ALA A 97 -8.69 -4.34 9.13
CA ALA A 97 -7.28 -4.17 8.85
C ALA A 97 -7.01 -3.93 7.36
N SER A 98 -7.67 -4.69 6.47
CA SER A 98 -7.55 -4.48 5.02
C SER A 98 -8.05 -3.10 4.58
N GLN A 99 -9.14 -2.60 5.17
CA GLN A 99 -9.68 -1.27 4.82
C GLN A 99 -8.78 -0.14 5.32
N ILE A 100 -8.23 -0.24 6.54
CA ILE A 100 -7.24 0.74 7.03
C ILE A 100 -5.99 0.69 6.16
N GLY A 101 -5.51 -0.51 5.82
CA GLY A 101 -4.33 -0.68 4.96
C GLY A 101 -4.50 0.03 3.63
N LEU A 102 -5.62 -0.21 2.93
CA LEU A 102 -5.94 0.50 1.68
C LEU A 102 -6.07 2.02 1.89
N SER A 103 -6.70 2.46 2.99
CA SER A 103 -6.82 3.89 3.30
C SER A 103 -5.46 4.57 3.51
N PHE A 104 -4.50 3.87 4.12
CA PHE A 104 -3.14 4.39 4.30
C PHE A 104 -2.37 4.53 2.98
N ILE A 105 -2.73 3.78 1.93
CA ILE A 105 -2.19 4.05 0.58
C ILE A 105 -2.60 5.46 0.14
N MET A 106 -3.85 5.87 0.37
CA MET A 106 -4.28 7.22 0.00
C MET A 106 -3.53 8.32 0.76
N VAL A 107 -3.21 8.09 2.05
CA VAL A 107 -2.40 9.03 2.86
C VAL A 107 -0.96 9.09 2.33
N SER A 108 -0.40 7.94 1.96
CA SER A 108 0.92 7.84 1.33
C SER A 108 0.97 8.65 0.03
N ILE A 109 0.03 8.41 -0.91
CA ILE A 109 -0.04 9.14 -2.18
C ILE A 109 -0.32 10.64 -1.97
N ALA A 110 -1.14 11.02 -0.98
CA ALA A 110 -1.33 12.45 -0.66
C ALA A 110 -0.01 13.13 -0.26
N SER A 111 0.85 12.41 0.46
CA SER A 111 2.17 12.92 0.87
C SER A 111 3.11 13.04 -0.33
N GLU A 112 3.09 12.05 -1.24
CA GLU A 112 3.83 12.06 -2.50
C GLU A 112 3.40 13.20 -3.44
N ILE A 113 2.09 13.45 -3.60
CA ILE A 113 1.59 14.61 -4.35
C ILE A 113 2.11 15.91 -3.73
N GLY A 114 2.02 16.03 -2.40
CA GLY A 114 2.56 17.20 -1.69
C GLY A 114 4.03 17.41 -2.00
N TRP A 115 4.81 16.33 -2.02
CA TRP A 115 6.22 16.35 -2.36
C TRP A 115 6.48 16.74 -3.82
N HIS A 116 5.74 16.20 -4.78
CA HIS A 116 5.86 16.61 -6.18
C HIS A 116 5.48 18.06 -6.41
N VAL A 117 4.53 18.62 -5.65
CA VAL A 117 4.24 20.05 -5.69
C VAL A 117 5.46 20.88 -5.29
N THR A 118 6.18 20.50 -4.23
CA THR A 118 7.39 21.23 -3.80
C THR A 118 8.55 21.06 -4.78
N GLN A 119 8.59 19.93 -5.49
CA GLN A 119 9.59 19.63 -6.51
C GLN A 119 9.16 20.02 -7.92
N CYS A 120 8.13 20.87 -8.08
CA CYS A 120 7.73 21.35 -9.41
C CYS A 120 7.42 20.20 -10.40
N TRP A 121 6.95 19.06 -9.87
CA TRP A 121 6.67 17.80 -10.56
C TRP A 121 7.87 17.14 -11.23
N TYR A 122 9.07 17.66 -10.99
CA TYR A 122 10.30 17.05 -11.44
C TYR A 122 10.74 16.03 -10.39
N TYR A 123 10.79 14.76 -10.76
CA TYR A 123 11.15 13.69 -9.83
C TYR A 123 12.59 13.85 -9.31
N GLN A 124 12.78 13.85 -7.99
CA GLN A 124 14.08 13.96 -7.33
C GLN A 124 14.11 13.11 -6.07
N ASP A 125 15.24 12.49 -5.73
CA ASP A 125 15.35 11.58 -4.58
C ASP A 125 15.84 12.29 -3.30
N GLU A 126 15.08 13.25 -2.78
CA GLU A 126 15.44 14.05 -1.61
C GLU A 126 14.98 13.46 -0.27
N PHE A 127 15.61 13.84 0.85
CA PHE A 127 15.13 13.55 2.20
C PHE A 127 14.19 14.66 2.67
N THR A 128 12.88 14.41 2.67
CA THR A 128 11.87 15.39 3.10
C THR A 128 10.85 14.73 4.01
N MET A 129 10.16 15.53 4.82
CA MET A 129 9.06 15.04 5.65
C MET A 129 7.98 14.34 4.82
N LEU A 130 7.61 14.92 3.67
CA LEU A 130 6.56 14.39 2.79
C LEU A 130 6.97 13.06 2.14
N ASN A 131 8.24 12.95 1.69
CA ASN A 131 8.77 11.68 1.17
C ASN A 131 8.86 10.62 2.28
N PHE A 132 9.24 10.99 3.50
CA PHE A 132 9.18 10.08 4.63
C PHE A 132 7.75 9.58 4.91
N MET A 133 6.76 10.50 4.95
CA MET A 133 5.36 10.15 5.15
C MET A 133 4.85 9.19 4.08
N PHE A 134 5.22 9.41 2.81
CA PHE A 134 4.94 8.47 1.72
C PHE A 134 5.40 7.05 2.09
N TYR A 135 6.68 6.85 2.42
CA TYR A 135 7.20 5.53 2.78
C TYR A 135 6.55 4.96 4.05
N PHE A 136 6.43 5.77 5.11
CA PHE A 136 5.89 5.33 6.39
C PHE A 136 4.46 4.79 6.24
N PHE A 137 3.60 5.53 5.55
CA PHE A 137 2.22 5.12 5.32
C PHE A 137 2.12 3.99 4.31
N LEU A 138 3.00 3.91 3.31
CA LEU A 138 3.01 2.81 2.34
C LEU A 138 3.39 1.47 2.99
N LEU A 139 4.44 1.45 3.83
CA LEU A 139 4.82 0.25 4.58
C LEU A 139 3.69 -0.18 5.53
N SER A 140 3.12 0.79 6.24
CA SER A 140 2.01 0.58 7.16
C SER A 140 0.77 0.03 6.41
N ALA A 141 0.49 0.56 5.23
CA ALA A 141 -0.57 0.10 4.34
C ALA A 141 -0.39 -1.36 3.95
N PHE A 142 0.79 -1.73 3.44
CA PHE A 142 1.06 -3.10 3.00
C PHE A 142 1.08 -4.10 4.15
N ALA A 143 1.57 -3.70 5.33
CA ALA A 143 1.53 -4.54 6.53
C ALA A 143 0.08 -4.83 6.97
N LEU A 144 -0.75 -3.80 7.11
CA LEU A 144 -2.16 -3.94 7.48
C LEU A 144 -2.99 -4.66 6.43
N TRP A 145 -2.75 -4.35 5.15
CA TRP A 145 -3.41 -5.02 4.05
C TRP A 145 -3.04 -6.51 4.03
N GLY A 146 -1.75 -6.83 4.17
CA GLY A 146 -1.28 -8.21 4.26
C GLY A 146 -1.87 -8.96 5.46
N ASP A 147 -1.99 -8.31 6.62
CA ASP A 147 -2.65 -8.87 7.80
C ASP A 147 -4.14 -9.12 7.60
N GLY A 148 -4.81 -8.22 6.88
CA GLY A 148 -6.22 -8.41 6.50
C GLY A 148 -6.48 -9.63 5.63
N LEU A 149 -5.45 -10.17 4.96
CA LEU A 149 -5.56 -11.38 4.12
C LEU A 149 -5.01 -12.64 4.80
N ALA A 150 -4.57 -12.57 6.06
CA ALA A 150 -4.06 -13.73 6.76
C ALA A 150 -5.21 -14.67 7.18
N GLU A 151 -5.26 -15.88 6.60
CA GLU A 151 -6.25 -16.90 6.96
C GLU A 151 -6.14 -17.33 8.42
N ASN A 152 -4.91 -17.50 8.92
CA ASN A 152 -4.63 -18.00 10.27
C ASN A 152 -3.61 -17.13 11.00
N ASN A 153 -3.86 -16.92 12.30
CA ASN A 153 -2.91 -16.25 13.18
C ASN A 153 -1.90 -17.26 13.74
N THR A 154 -0.86 -17.55 12.96
CA THR A 154 0.25 -18.42 13.36
C THR A 154 1.34 -17.63 14.08
N TRP A 155 2.29 -18.32 14.72
CA TRP A 155 3.48 -17.68 15.28
C TRP A 155 4.30 -16.94 14.21
N ILE A 156 4.29 -17.43 12.96
CA ILE A 156 4.95 -16.77 11.82
C ILE A 156 4.28 -15.43 11.53
N THR A 157 2.95 -15.37 11.51
CA THR A 157 2.21 -14.11 11.35
C THR A 157 2.58 -13.11 12.45
N GLN A 158 2.67 -13.56 13.70
CA GLN A 158 3.06 -12.69 14.82
C GLN A 158 4.50 -12.18 14.69
N LEU A 159 5.43 -13.04 14.26
CA LEU A 159 6.82 -12.67 14.03
C LEU A 159 6.94 -11.64 12.90
N LEU A 160 6.23 -11.84 11.78
CA LEU A 160 6.22 -10.89 10.67
C LEU A 160 5.68 -9.52 11.11
N ASN A 161 4.63 -9.49 11.91
CA ASN A 161 4.05 -8.24 12.42
C ASN A 161 5.03 -7.49 13.33
N LEU A 162 5.77 -8.21 14.18
CA LEU A 162 6.83 -7.64 14.99
C LEU A 162 7.96 -7.09 14.11
N ILE A 163 8.41 -7.84 13.11
CA ILE A 163 9.45 -7.39 12.16
C ILE A 163 8.99 -6.11 11.43
N PHE A 164 7.74 -6.04 11.00
CA PHE A 164 7.20 -4.87 10.30
C PHE A 164 7.13 -3.64 11.22
N ALA A 165 6.70 -3.83 12.47
CA ALA A 165 6.70 -2.77 13.48
C ALA A 165 8.11 -2.22 13.75
N LEU A 166 9.08 -3.12 13.95
CA LEU A 166 10.47 -2.76 14.15
C LEU A 166 11.08 -2.11 12.91
N SER A 167 10.66 -2.53 11.71
CA SER A 167 11.10 -1.91 10.45
C SER A 167 10.63 -0.46 10.35
N LEU A 168 9.38 -0.16 10.68
CA LEU A 168 8.86 1.22 10.69
C LEU A 168 9.65 2.12 11.66
N LEU A 169 9.99 1.60 12.85
CA LEU A 169 10.82 2.32 13.81
C LEU A 169 12.25 2.53 13.28
N ALA A 170 12.89 1.48 12.76
CA ALA A 170 14.24 1.54 12.22
C ALA A 170 14.33 2.51 11.04
N ILE A 171 13.33 2.52 10.15
CA ILE A 171 13.26 3.43 9.01
C ILE A 171 13.11 4.88 9.48
N SER A 172 12.33 5.13 10.54
CA SER A 172 12.22 6.48 11.14
C SER A 172 13.58 7.00 11.61
N ILE A 173 14.42 6.14 12.20
CA ILE A 173 15.76 6.52 12.66
C ILE A 173 16.72 6.69 11.48
N LEU A 174 16.77 5.70 10.58
CA LEU A 174 17.69 5.67 9.45
C LEU A 174 17.43 6.79 8.45
N TYR A 175 16.18 7.19 8.25
CA TYR A 175 15.84 8.30 7.36
C TYR A 175 16.39 9.63 7.88
N SER A 176 16.28 9.87 9.20
CA SER A 176 16.88 11.05 9.83
C SER A 176 18.41 11.06 9.71
N ILE A 177 19.06 9.92 9.98
CA ILE A 177 20.52 9.79 9.84
C ILE A 177 20.94 10.01 8.38
N GLY A 178 20.18 9.47 7.42
CA GLY A 178 20.41 9.66 5.98
C GLY A 178 20.37 11.12 5.57
N ASN A 179 19.40 11.88 6.10
CA ASN A 179 19.33 13.33 5.90
C ASN A 179 20.52 14.07 6.51
N ILE A 180 20.91 13.75 7.75
CA ILE A 180 22.04 14.39 8.43
C ILE A 180 23.37 14.11 7.73
N SER A 181 23.52 12.90 7.16
CA SER A 181 24.74 12.45 6.50
C SER A 181 24.78 12.72 4.99
N ASP A 182 23.72 13.33 4.43
CA ASP A 182 23.52 13.55 2.99
C ASP A 182 23.83 12.31 2.14
N ASN A 183 23.33 11.15 2.59
CA ASN A 183 23.66 9.87 2.00
C ASN A 183 22.39 9.08 1.65
N SER A 184 22.06 9.03 0.36
CA SER A 184 20.89 8.33 -0.17
C SER A 184 20.88 6.82 0.10
N ASN A 185 22.04 6.20 0.36
CA ASN A 185 22.11 4.77 0.67
C ASN A 185 21.35 4.39 1.96
N TYR A 186 21.07 5.35 2.84
CA TYR A 186 20.21 5.13 4.02
C TYR A 186 18.75 4.84 3.66
N LYS A 187 18.33 5.04 2.40
CA LYS A 187 17.02 4.59 1.88
C LYS A 187 17.01 3.10 1.51
N ILE A 188 18.17 2.45 1.31
CA ILE A 188 18.24 1.02 0.93
C ILE A 188 17.50 0.11 1.92
N PRO A 189 17.67 0.25 3.25
CA PRO A 189 16.92 -0.56 4.22
C PRO A 189 15.39 -0.38 4.11
N ILE A 190 14.92 0.79 3.70
CA ILE A 190 13.49 1.08 3.47
C ILE A 190 12.98 0.22 2.32
N TYR A 191 13.71 0.20 1.21
CA TYR A 191 13.36 -0.59 0.02
C TYR A 191 13.39 -2.10 0.30
N ILE A 192 14.33 -2.57 1.13
CA ILE A 192 14.37 -3.97 1.59
C ILE A 192 13.10 -4.29 2.40
N ALA A 193 12.77 -3.47 3.39
CA ALA A 193 11.58 -3.68 4.22
C ALA A 193 10.29 -3.65 3.37
N LEU A 194 10.17 -2.69 2.46
CA LEU A 194 9.05 -2.58 1.52
C LEU A 194 8.92 -3.87 0.70
N THR A 195 10.02 -4.36 0.14
CA THR A 195 10.04 -5.60 -0.67
C THR A 195 9.60 -6.82 0.13
N LEU A 196 10.08 -6.95 1.38
CA LEU A 196 9.69 -8.06 2.26
C LEU A 196 8.20 -8.01 2.61
N ILE A 197 7.68 -6.84 3.01
CA ILE A 197 6.26 -6.67 3.34
C ILE A 197 5.40 -6.95 2.11
N PHE A 198 5.80 -6.42 0.94
CA PHE A 198 5.09 -6.62 -0.31
C PHE A 198 5.06 -8.09 -0.74
N SER A 199 6.15 -8.83 -0.51
CA SER A 199 6.24 -10.27 -0.75
C SER A 199 5.27 -11.04 0.15
N VAL A 200 5.17 -10.67 1.42
CA VAL A 200 4.21 -11.28 2.37
C VAL A 200 2.77 -10.98 1.95
N LEU A 201 2.46 -9.73 1.57
CA LEU A 201 1.15 -9.35 1.04
C LEU A 201 0.79 -10.19 -0.19
N THR A 202 1.71 -10.31 -1.15
CA THR A 202 1.50 -11.10 -2.37
C THR A 202 1.26 -12.58 -2.05
N TYR A 203 2.06 -13.16 -1.15
CA TYR A 203 1.91 -14.55 -0.73
C TYR A 203 0.57 -14.81 -0.04
N ARG A 204 0.15 -13.92 0.86
CA ARG A 204 -1.16 -14.04 1.53
C ARG A 204 -2.31 -13.83 0.55
N GLY A 205 -2.15 -12.92 -0.41
CA GLY A 205 -3.05 -12.75 -1.54
C GLY A 205 -3.18 -14.03 -2.36
N TYR A 206 -2.06 -14.69 -2.68
CA TYR A 206 -2.06 -15.99 -3.35
C TYR A 206 -2.85 -17.04 -2.59
N LYS A 207 -2.65 -17.15 -1.27
CA LYS A 207 -3.37 -18.11 -0.43
C LYS A 207 -4.88 -17.86 -0.42
N LEU A 208 -5.29 -16.61 -0.20
CA LEU A 208 -6.70 -16.24 -0.20
C LEU A 208 -7.38 -16.48 -1.56
N LEU A 209 -6.71 -16.09 -2.64
CA LEU A 209 -7.26 -16.18 -3.99
C LEU A 209 -7.24 -17.60 -4.53
N ASP A 210 -6.24 -18.39 -4.16
CA ASP A 210 -5.89 -19.67 -4.79
C ASP A 210 -5.73 -19.51 -6.32
N ASP A 211 -5.00 -18.46 -6.72
CA ASP A 211 -4.85 -18.05 -8.12
C ASP A 211 -3.42 -17.59 -8.41
N TRP A 212 -2.74 -18.31 -9.30
CA TRP A 212 -1.35 -18.03 -9.69
C TRP A 212 -1.18 -16.66 -10.35
N ARG A 213 -2.24 -16.09 -10.95
CA ARG A 213 -2.20 -14.79 -11.65
C ARG A 213 -1.88 -13.63 -10.72
N ILE A 214 -1.94 -13.82 -9.40
CA ILE A 214 -1.45 -12.85 -8.43
C ILE A 214 0.02 -12.50 -8.63
N ILE A 215 0.82 -13.33 -9.30
CA ILE A 215 2.22 -13.01 -9.64
C ILE A 215 2.36 -11.76 -10.52
N PHE A 216 1.31 -11.37 -11.26
CA PHE A 216 1.32 -10.12 -12.01
C PHE A 216 1.33 -8.89 -11.10
N PHE A 217 0.82 -8.99 -9.86
CA PHE A 217 0.88 -7.89 -8.91
C PHE A 217 2.31 -7.41 -8.62
N PRO A 218 3.27 -8.24 -8.15
CA PRO A 218 4.66 -7.82 -7.98
C PRO A 218 5.36 -7.50 -9.29
N ILE A 219 5.04 -8.18 -10.40
CA ILE A 219 5.67 -7.88 -11.70
C ILE A 219 5.37 -6.43 -12.10
N PHE A 220 4.13 -5.98 -11.98
CA PHE A 220 3.75 -4.62 -12.35
C PHE A 220 4.11 -3.60 -11.25
N SER A 221 3.67 -3.81 -10.01
CA SER A 221 3.88 -2.86 -8.91
C SER A 221 5.36 -2.66 -8.54
N VAL A 222 6.22 -3.64 -8.80
CA VAL A 222 7.65 -3.56 -8.47
C VAL A 222 8.49 -3.65 -9.72
N GLY A 223 8.36 -4.69 -10.54
CA GLY A 223 9.22 -4.89 -11.72
C GLY A 223 9.10 -3.77 -12.75
N VAL A 224 7.89 -3.53 -13.25
CA VAL A 224 7.61 -2.47 -14.25
C VAL A 224 7.81 -1.09 -13.64
N ASN A 225 7.36 -0.87 -12.40
CA ASN A 225 7.60 0.38 -11.68
C ASN A 225 9.11 0.71 -11.60
N LEU A 226 9.93 -0.20 -11.05
CA LEU A 226 11.36 0.01 -10.91
C LEU A 226 12.09 0.13 -12.25
N PHE A 227 11.61 -0.55 -13.29
CA PHE A 227 12.15 -0.38 -14.64
C PHE A 227 11.98 1.06 -15.12
N PHE A 228 10.80 1.67 -14.94
CA PHE A 228 10.58 3.06 -15.33
C PHE A 228 11.28 4.05 -14.39
N VAL A 229 11.39 3.76 -13.08
CA VAL A 229 12.22 4.55 -12.16
C VAL A 229 13.69 4.53 -12.60
N PHE A 230 14.23 3.38 -13.02
CA PHE A 230 15.58 3.27 -13.56
C PHE A 230 15.75 4.11 -14.84
N LEU A 231 14.78 4.05 -15.77
CA LEU A 231 14.82 4.89 -16.97
C LEU A 231 14.75 6.38 -16.62
N LEU A 232 13.95 6.75 -15.63
CA LEU A 232 13.86 8.12 -15.13
C LEU A 232 15.20 8.59 -14.55
N GLN A 233 15.86 7.77 -13.71
CA GLN A 233 17.19 8.09 -13.18
C GLN A 233 18.23 8.24 -14.30
N LYS A 234 18.17 7.39 -15.33
CA LYS A 234 19.17 7.36 -16.41
C LYS A 234 18.97 8.46 -17.46
N TYR A 235 17.73 8.81 -17.78
CA TYR A 235 17.39 9.65 -18.94
C TYR A 235 16.49 10.84 -18.60
N GLY A 236 15.98 10.92 -17.38
CA GLY A 236 15.09 12.00 -16.92
C GLY A 236 15.79 13.35 -16.73
N GLY A 237 17.13 13.41 -16.78
CA GLY A 237 17.92 14.63 -16.70
C GLY A 237 17.93 15.27 -15.31
N ASP A 238 18.89 16.17 -15.06
CA ASP A 238 18.97 16.94 -13.82
C ASP A 238 18.25 18.30 -13.98
N PRO A 239 17.33 18.68 -13.07
CA PRO A 239 16.50 19.87 -13.26
C PRO A 239 17.26 21.20 -13.16
N TYR A 240 18.50 21.19 -12.67
CA TYR A 240 19.33 22.38 -12.47
C TYR A 240 20.38 22.55 -13.57
N THR A 241 20.88 21.45 -14.13
CA THR A 241 22.05 21.46 -15.03
C THR A 241 21.75 20.95 -16.43
N SER A 242 20.89 19.94 -16.57
CA SER A 242 20.65 19.24 -17.84
C SER A 242 19.24 18.62 -17.88
N PRO A 243 18.18 19.45 -17.89
CA PRO A 243 16.82 18.97 -17.73
C PRO A 243 16.33 18.21 -18.97
N ASN A 244 15.58 17.12 -18.76
CA ASN A 244 14.84 16.44 -19.82
C ASN A 244 13.37 16.25 -19.42
N VAL A 245 12.59 17.32 -19.54
CA VAL A 245 11.19 17.37 -19.12
C VAL A 245 10.34 16.28 -19.78
N GLY A 246 10.54 16.02 -21.07
CA GLY A 246 9.73 15.06 -21.81
C GLY A 246 9.92 13.63 -21.33
N LEU A 247 11.18 13.18 -21.19
CA LEU A 247 11.47 11.83 -20.71
C LEU A 247 11.20 11.69 -19.20
N ASN A 248 11.48 12.72 -18.40
CA ASN A 248 11.13 12.73 -16.97
C ASN A 248 9.64 12.50 -16.78
N ALA A 249 8.80 13.34 -17.42
CA ALA A 249 7.35 13.23 -17.31
C ALA A 249 6.85 11.88 -17.85
N LEU A 250 7.34 11.43 -19.00
CA LEU A 250 6.92 10.17 -19.60
C LEU A 250 7.21 8.96 -18.70
N PHE A 251 8.45 8.82 -18.22
CA PHE A 251 8.81 7.68 -17.35
C PHE A 251 8.17 7.78 -15.98
N HIS A 252 7.87 9.00 -15.51
CA HIS A 252 7.12 9.19 -14.28
C HIS A 252 5.67 8.69 -14.44
N ILE A 253 4.95 9.17 -15.46
CA ILE A 253 3.60 8.69 -15.81
C ILE A 253 3.56 7.17 -15.97
N LEU A 254 4.58 6.58 -16.62
CA LEU A 254 4.61 5.15 -16.88
C LEU A 254 4.88 4.33 -15.62
N HIS A 255 5.71 4.80 -14.68
CA HIS A 255 5.90 4.06 -13.42
C HIS A 255 4.65 4.10 -12.53
N ASP A 256 3.88 5.20 -12.58
CA ASP A 256 2.59 5.33 -11.90
C ASP A 256 1.55 4.39 -12.51
N LEU A 257 1.19 4.64 -13.78
CA LEU A 257 0.07 3.97 -14.45
C LEU A 257 0.40 2.52 -14.78
N ALA A 258 1.48 2.31 -15.54
CA ALA A 258 1.84 0.99 -16.04
C ALA A 258 2.49 0.14 -14.94
N GLY A 259 3.07 0.75 -13.91
CA GLY A 259 3.62 0.04 -12.76
C GLY A 259 2.59 -0.14 -11.65
N THR A 260 2.58 0.81 -10.71
CA THR A 260 1.90 0.72 -9.42
C THR A 260 0.38 0.54 -9.57
N GLU A 261 -0.27 1.39 -10.35
CA GLU A 261 -1.73 1.36 -10.50
C GLU A 261 -2.22 0.10 -11.22
N THR A 262 -1.54 -0.30 -12.30
CA THR A 262 -1.84 -1.55 -13.00
C THR A 262 -1.73 -2.75 -12.07
N GLY A 263 -0.68 -2.81 -11.24
CA GLY A 263 -0.55 -3.88 -10.25
C GLY A 263 -1.70 -3.91 -9.24
N VAL A 264 -2.08 -2.77 -8.67
CA VAL A 264 -3.22 -2.67 -7.73
C VAL A 264 -4.54 -3.04 -8.42
N ALA A 265 -4.75 -2.61 -9.66
CA ALA A 265 -5.93 -2.95 -10.45
C ALA A 265 -6.02 -4.45 -10.72
N ILE A 266 -4.92 -5.11 -11.06
CA ILE A 266 -4.85 -6.57 -11.25
C ILE A 266 -5.23 -7.29 -9.95
N PHE A 267 -4.62 -6.91 -8.82
CA PHE A 267 -4.94 -7.57 -7.55
C PHE A 267 -6.41 -7.37 -7.18
N THR A 268 -6.92 -6.16 -7.33
CA THR A 268 -8.33 -5.82 -7.11
C THR A 268 -9.26 -6.65 -7.99
N TRP A 269 -8.92 -6.81 -9.26
CA TRP A 269 -9.69 -7.62 -10.20
C TRP A 269 -9.74 -9.10 -9.81
N LEU A 270 -8.62 -9.69 -9.39
CA LEU A 270 -8.59 -11.07 -8.93
C LEU A 270 -9.45 -11.28 -7.67
N VAL A 271 -9.41 -10.33 -6.74
CA VAL A 271 -10.25 -10.33 -5.53
C VAL A 271 -11.73 -10.22 -5.89
N TYR A 272 -12.08 -9.39 -6.88
CA TYR A 272 -13.44 -9.32 -7.39
C TYR A 272 -13.92 -10.66 -7.96
N LEU A 273 -13.10 -11.33 -8.78
CA LEU A 273 -13.44 -12.64 -9.34
C LEU A 273 -13.67 -13.69 -8.24
N LYS A 274 -12.80 -13.72 -7.23
CA LYS A 274 -12.94 -14.62 -6.07
C LYS A 274 -14.23 -14.36 -5.31
N GLY A 275 -14.55 -13.09 -5.04
CA GLY A 275 -15.79 -12.70 -4.36
C GLY A 275 -17.04 -13.10 -5.12
N ARG A 276 -17.06 -12.89 -6.44
CA ARG A 276 -18.17 -13.33 -7.29
C ARG A 276 -18.41 -14.83 -7.22
N ALA A 277 -17.35 -15.63 -7.29
CA ALA A 277 -17.46 -17.09 -7.20
C ALA A 277 -18.02 -17.52 -5.83
N ALA A 278 -17.55 -16.90 -4.74
CA ALA A 278 -18.04 -17.18 -3.39
C ALA A 278 -19.53 -16.83 -3.21
N SER A 279 -19.98 -15.67 -3.70
CA SER A 279 -21.38 -15.27 -3.65
C SER A 279 -22.29 -16.19 -4.48
N ALA A 280 -21.86 -16.59 -5.68
CA ALA A 280 -22.63 -17.50 -6.52
C ALA A 280 -22.80 -18.88 -5.86
N LYS A 281 -21.75 -19.40 -5.21
CA LYS A 281 -21.81 -20.64 -4.45
C LYS A 281 -22.82 -20.56 -3.31
N ALA A 282 -22.81 -19.49 -2.53
CA ALA A 282 -23.73 -19.30 -1.41
C ALA A 282 -25.21 -19.24 -1.85
N LEU A 283 -25.51 -18.62 -3.00
CA LEU A 283 -26.87 -18.56 -3.55
C LEU A 283 -27.39 -19.93 -4.01
N ASN A 284 -26.52 -20.77 -4.59
CA ASN A 284 -26.92 -22.11 -5.00
C ASN A 284 -27.16 -23.02 -3.79
N GLU A 285 -26.37 -22.87 -2.73
CA GLU A 285 -26.55 -23.63 -1.48
C GLU A 285 -27.86 -23.25 -0.78
N SER A 286 -28.23 -21.96 -0.73
CA SER A 286 -29.49 -21.55 -0.12
C SER A 286 -30.72 -22.00 -0.91
N ALA A 287 -30.65 -21.99 -2.24
CA ALA A 287 -31.72 -22.50 -3.10
C ALA A 287 -31.96 -24.00 -2.89
N PHE A 288 -30.89 -24.81 -2.80
CA PHE A 288 -30.99 -26.25 -2.57
C PHE A 288 -31.59 -26.60 -1.19
N VAL A 289 -31.27 -25.82 -0.16
CA VAL A 289 -31.88 -26.00 1.18
C VAL A 289 -33.37 -25.65 1.17
N SER A 290 -33.80 -24.68 0.36
CA SER A 290 -35.23 -24.30 0.27
C SER A 290 -36.10 -25.27 -0.53
N SER A 291 -35.50 -26.17 -1.32
CA SER A 291 -36.20 -27.13 -2.18
C SER A 291 -36.34 -28.54 -1.59
N ASN A 292 -35.74 -28.80 -0.42
CA ASN A 292 -35.82 -30.08 0.31
C ASN A 292 -36.54 -29.91 1.64
#